data_AF-A0A2K3PCG7-F1
#
_entry.id   AF-A0A2K3PCG7-F1
#
_cell.length_a   1.000
_cell.length_b   1.000
_cell.length_c   1.000
_cell.angle_alpha   90.00
_cell.angle_beta   90.00
_cell.angle_gamma   90.00
#
_symmetry.space_group_name_H-M   'P 1'
#
loop_
_entity.id
_entity.type
_entity.pdbx_description
1 polymer ?
#
loop_
_entity_poly.entity_id
_entity_poly.type
_entity_poly.pdbx_seq_one_letter_code
_entity_poly.pdbx_strand_id
1 'polypeptide(L)'
;MMVEEEIKEKMLWDHSERLALAFVLLNAGPGTTNRITKNLRVCGDCHTVMKMISKLVSRVIIMKDSDAYAHPVDIGELMEVC
;
A
#
# COMPACT_ATOMS: atom_id res chain seq x y z
N MET A 1 0.84 16.85 -26.14
CA MET A 1 1.58 17.44 -25.02
C MET A 1 2.34 16.31 -24.35
N MET A 2 3.66 16.25 -24.50
CA MET A 2 4.47 15.25 -23.79
C MET A 2 4.45 15.65 -22.32
N VAL A 3 3.97 14.75 -21.45
CA VAL A 3 4.07 14.96 -20.01
C VAL A 3 5.56 14.90 -19.68
N GLU A 4 6.11 15.99 -19.17
CA GLU A 4 7.51 16.06 -18.76
C GLU A 4 7.80 14.94 -17.76
N GLU A 5 8.93 14.24 -17.91
CA GLU A 5 9.28 13.07 -17.10
C GLU A 5 9.23 13.38 -15.59
N GLU A 6 9.59 14.60 -15.18
CA GLU A 6 9.51 15.04 -13.78
C GLU A 6 8.06 15.10 -13.24
N ILE A 7 7.09 15.48 -14.08
CA ILE A 7 5.67 15.49 -13.73
C ILE A 7 5.15 14.06 -13.63
N LYS A 8 5.59 13.19 -14.54
CA LYS A 8 5.26 11.76 -14.53
C LYS A 8 5.84 11.05 -13.31
N GLU A 9 7.08 11.36 -12.92
CA GLU A 9 7.70 10.87 -11.68
C GLU A 9 6.97 11.35 -10.43
N LYS A 10 6.59 12.63 -10.36
CA LYS A 10 5.77 13.17 -9.26
C LYS A 10 4.41 12.47 -9.14
N MET A 11 3.72 12.27 -10.25
CA MET A 11 2.43 11.55 -10.27
C MET A 11 2.57 10.08 -9.85
N LEU A 12 3.68 9.43 -10.20
CA LEU A 12 3.99 8.07 -9.73
C LEU A 12 4.37 8.05 -8.25
N TRP A 13 4.99 9.11 -7.74
CA TRP A 13 5.47 9.23 -6.37
C TRP A 13 4.34 9.30 -5.34
N ASP A 14 3.30 10.09 -5.61
CA ASP A 14 2.24 10.39 -4.64
C ASP A 14 1.45 9.15 -4.20
N HIS A 15 1.37 8.11 -5.04
CA HIS A 15 0.57 6.91 -4.77
C HIS A 15 1.16 5.60 -5.33
N SER A 16 2.49 5.47 -5.37
CA SER A 16 3.13 4.26 -5.92
C SER A 16 2.72 2.97 -5.19
N GLU A 17 2.15 3.06 -3.99
CA GLU A 17 1.67 1.92 -3.21
C GLU A 17 0.47 1.25 -3.87
N ARG A 18 -0.41 2.01 -4.52
CA ARG A 18 -1.54 1.45 -5.28
C ARG A 18 -1.06 0.55 -6.42
N LEU A 19 -0.01 0.98 -7.12
CA LEU A 19 0.62 0.19 -8.16
C LEU A 19 1.29 -1.07 -7.60
N ALA A 20 2.01 -0.94 -6.48
CA ALA A 20 2.61 -2.09 -5.81
C ALA A 20 1.55 -3.13 -5.40
N LEU A 21 0.42 -2.68 -4.85
CA LEU A 21 -0.70 -3.54 -4.48
C LEU A 21 -1.33 -4.23 -5.69
N ALA A 22 -1.58 -3.50 -6.78
CA ALA A 22 -2.09 -4.09 -8.02
C ALA A 22 -1.14 -5.17 -8.54
N PHE A 23 0.16 -4.87 -8.59
CA PHE A 23 1.18 -5.82 -9.04
C PHE A 23 1.21 -7.09 -8.18
N VAL A 24 1.19 -6.92 -6.86
CA VAL A 24 1.13 -8.02 -5.90
C VAL A 24 -0.10 -8.90 -6.16
N LEU A 25 -1.29 -8.31 -6.27
CA LEU A 25 -2.53 -9.07 -6.43
C LEU A 25 -2.59 -9.83 -7.78
N LEU A 26 -2.01 -9.27 -8.84
CA LEU A 26 -1.94 -9.91 -10.15
C LEU A 26 -0.99 -11.11 -10.18
N ASN A 27 0.09 -11.07 -9.41
CA ASN A 27 1.13 -12.10 -9.46
C ASN A 27 1.07 -13.11 -8.30
N ALA A 28 0.38 -12.79 -7.21
CA ALA A 28 0.34 -13.61 -6.01
C ALA A 28 -0.76 -14.70 -6.07
N GLY A 29 -0.36 -15.96 -5.95
CA GLY A 29 -1.27 -17.11 -5.88
C GLY A 29 -2.17 -17.10 -4.63
N PRO A 30 -3.32 -17.81 -4.61
CA PRO A 30 -4.21 -17.86 -3.46
C PRO A 30 -3.48 -18.28 -2.17
N GLY A 31 -3.79 -17.64 -1.04
CA GLY A 31 -3.21 -17.97 0.27
C GLY A 31 -1.79 -17.44 0.53
N THR A 32 -1.19 -16.67 -0.39
CA THR A 32 0.09 -15.99 -0.11
C THR A 32 -0.11 -14.70 0.67
N THR A 33 0.72 -14.55 1.70
CA THR A 33 0.90 -13.29 2.42
C THR A 33 1.81 -12.37 1.61
N ASN A 34 1.37 -11.14 1.38
CA ASN A 34 2.08 -10.21 0.51
C ASN A 34 2.70 -9.06 1.30
N ARG A 35 3.97 -8.72 1.04
CA ARG A 35 4.69 -7.62 1.69
C ARG A 35 4.93 -6.47 0.73
N ILE A 36 4.57 -5.25 1.14
CA ILE A 36 4.80 -3.99 0.45
C ILE A 36 5.59 -3.08 1.40
N THR A 37 6.78 -2.66 0.99
CA THR A 37 7.62 -1.75 1.79
C THR A 37 7.81 -0.44 1.04
N LYS A 38 7.54 0.69 1.70
CA LYS A 38 7.87 2.03 1.20
C LYS A 38 8.88 2.65 2.16
N ASN A 39 9.95 3.25 1.63
CA ASN A 39 10.93 3.97 2.45
C ASN A 39 10.46 5.38 2.84
N LEU A 40 9.27 5.76 2.39
CA LEU A 40 8.63 7.06 2.60
C LEU A 40 7.30 6.82 3.29
N ARG A 41 6.79 7.85 3.96
CA ARG A 41 5.44 7.84 4.53
C ARG A 41 4.41 7.58 3.44
N VAL A 42 3.47 6.70 3.73
CA VAL A 42 2.30 6.46 2.87
C VAL A 42 1.19 7.44 3.24
N CYS A 43 0.47 7.95 2.24
CA CYS A 43 -0.64 8.88 2.50
C CYS A 43 -1.88 8.15 3.04
N GLY A 44 -2.73 8.85 3.81
CA GLY A 44 -3.92 8.27 4.44
C GLY A 44 -4.92 7.64 3.45
N ASP A 45 -5.02 8.18 2.24
CA ASP A 45 -5.85 7.61 1.17
C ASP A 45 -5.31 6.25 0.72
N CYS A 46 -4.00 6.10 0.58
CA CYS A 46 -3.37 4.83 0.25
C CYS A 46 -3.57 3.79 1.38
N HIS A 47 -3.43 4.17 2.65
CA HIS A 47 -3.73 3.29 3.78
C HIS A 47 -5.19 2.81 3.74
N THR A 48 -6.13 3.72 3.48
CA THR A 48 -7.56 3.40 3.41
C THR A 48 -7.86 2.42 2.28
N VAL A 49 -7.31 2.68 1.09
CA VAL A 49 -7.46 1.82 -0.09
C VAL A 49 -6.88 0.43 0.15
N MET A 50 -5.69 0.34 0.76
CA MET A 50 -5.05 -0.94 1.10
C MET A 50 -5.91 -1.78 2.05
N LYS A 51 -6.43 -1.15 3.11
CA LYS A 51 -7.30 -1.80 4.09
C LYS A 51 -8.60 -2.31 3.46
N MET A 52 -9.22 -1.51 2.61
CA MET A 52 -10.43 -1.91 1.89
C MET A 52 -10.16 -3.09 0.95
N ILE A 53 -9.09 -3.02 0.16
CA ILE A 53 -8.74 -4.08 -0.80
C ILE A 53 -8.38 -5.37 -0.07
N SER A 54 -7.58 -5.33 1.00
CA SER A 54 -7.21 -6.52 1.80
C SER A 54 -8.45 -7.29 2.26
N LYS A 55 -9.47 -6.59 2.74
CA LYS A 55 -10.76 -7.18 3.13
C LYS A 55 -11.52 -7.74 1.93
N LEU A 56 -11.55 -7.01 0.81
CA LEU A 56 -12.26 -7.42 -0.40
C LEU A 56 -11.67 -8.68 -1.03
N VAL A 57 -10.34 -8.80 -1.05
CA VAL A 57 -9.65 -9.96 -1.63
C VAL A 57 -9.45 -11.09 -0.62
N SER A 58 -9.85 -10.90 0.65
CA SER A 58 -9.60 -11.82 1.77
C SER A 58 -8.15 -12.30 1.85
N ARG A 59 -7.19 -11.35 1.72
CA ARG A 59 -5.75 -11.64 1.78
C ARG A 59 -5.05 -10.76 2.79
N VAL A 60 -4.08 -11.35 3.47
CA VAL A 60 -3.18 -10.63 4.36
C VAL A 60 -2.17 -9.86 3.53
N ILE A 61 -2.19 -8.54 3.68
CA ILE A 61 -1.23 -7.62 3.08
C ILE A 61 -0.49 -6.94 4.21
N ILE A 62 0.84 -6.96 4.10
CA ILE A 62 1.80 -6.44 5.05
C ILE A 62 2.39 -5.16 4.46
N MET A 63 2.00 -3.99 4.93
CA MET A 63 2.59 -2.72 4.54
C MET A 63 3.49 -2.22 5.66
N LYS A 64 4.73 -1.86 5.28
CA LYS A 64 5.70 -1.18 6.12
C LYS A 64 6.05 0.15 5.49
N ASP A 65 5.91 1.24 6.22
CA ASP A 65 6.32 2.57 5.77
C ASP A 65 7.19 3.30 6.81
N SER A 66 7.75 4.45 6.44
CA SER A 66 8.57 5.25 7.34
C SER A 66 7.70 6.17 8.19
N ASP A 67 6.78 5.61 8.98
CA ASP A 67 5.96 6.45 9.85
C ASP A 67 6.71 6.80 11.15
N ALA A 68 6.83 8.09 11.43
CA ALA A 68 7.43 8.62 12.66
C ALA A 68 6.39 8.84 13.78
N TYR A 69 5.10 8.60 13.50
CA TYR A 69 4.01 8.79 14.46
C TYR A 69 3.23 7.48 14.63
N ALA A 70 3.46 6.81 15.75
CA ALA A 70 2.69 5.62 16.13
C ALA A 70 1.24 6.01 16.45
N HIS A 71 0.32 5.86 15.50
CA HIS A 71 -1.11 5.96 15.78
C HIS A 71 -1.60 4.64 16.42
N PRO A 72 -2.37 4.68 17.51
CA PRO A 72 -2.94 3.47 18.11
C PRO A 72 -3.99 2.86 17.18
N VAL A 73 -3.81 1.60 16.81
CA VAL A 73 -4.70 0.88 15.90
C VAL A 73 -5.50 -0.16 16.68
N ASP A 74 -6.83 -0.12 16.51
CA ASP A 74 -7.81 -0.99 17.15
C ASP A 74 -7.53 -2.49 16.99
N ILE A 75 -7.86 -3.22 18.07
CA ILE A 75 -7.54 -4.62 18.34
C ILE A 75 -8.60 -5.51 17.67
N GLY A 76 -8.23 -6.33 16.67
CA GLY A 76 -9.18 -7.35 16.16
C GLY A 76 -8.77 -8.26 15.00
N GLU A 77 -7.91 -7.83 14.09
CA GLU A 77 -7.45 -8.68 12.98
C GLU A 77 -5.96 -8.44 12.78
N LEU A 78 -5.20 -9.47 12.40
CA LEU A 78 -3.84 -9.28 11.89
C LEU A 78 -3.89 -8.26 10.74
N MET A 79 -3.58 -7.01 11.06
CA MET A 79 -3.53 -5.89 10.14
C MET A 79 -2.09 -5.40 10.18
N GLU A 80 -1.23 -6.07 9.44
CA GLU A 80 0.11 -5.56 9.16
C GLU A 80 -0.04 -4.45 8.08
N VAL A 81 -0.62 -3.29 8.38
CA VAL A 81 -0.51 -2.12 7.48
C VAL A 81 -0.18 -0.93 8.37
N CYS A 82 1.12 -0.84 8.69
CA CYS A 82 1.93 0.26 9.29
C CYS A 82 3.18 -0.38 9.91
#